data_AF-A0AAE1MKL0-F1
#
_entry.id   AF-A0AAE1MKL0-F1
#
_cell.length_a   1.000
_cell.length_b   1.000
_cell.length_c   1.000
_cell.angle_alpha   90.00
_cell.angle_beta   90.00
_cell.angle_gamma   90.00
#
_symmetry.space_group_name_H-M   'P 1'
#
loop_
_entity.id
_entity.type
_entity.pdbx_description
1 polymer ?
#
loop_
_entity_poly.entity_id
_entity_poly.type
_entity_poly.pdbx_seq_one_letter_code
_entity_poly.pdbx_strand_id
1 'polypeptide(L)'
;MASIDEYGKLEAYCNELKLSNPGSDASVELSGEALDQGRRVFRRMYICFNASKVGWKLGCRPFIGLDGAFLKGKARGILLTAVGLDANDSMFPLAIALTEKETTVNWTWFIQWLRSSLDLDDGGRVTIMSDMQKGLLQAVSDVLPFAEHRLCARHVYANWSKRWRGNELKKKFFSCAWSTYKEQFNDNLKALEKVNNNVYGGRQ
;
A
#
# COMPACT_ATOMS: atom_id res chain seq x y z
N MET A 1 -2.13 -14.10 -26.08
CA MET A 1 -2.77 -12.81 -25.78
C MET A 1 -3.91 -13.06 -24.80
N ALA A 2 -4.04 -12.29 -23.71
CA ALA A 2 -5.39 -11.99 -23.21
C ALA A 2 -6.00 -11.12 -24.31
N SER A 3 -7.08 -11.57 -24.94
CA SER A 3 -7.60 -10.86 -26.11
C SER A 3 -8.07 -9.47 -25.67
N ILE A 4 -7.93 -8.49 -26.56
CA ILE A 4 -8.42 -7.11 -26.40
C ILE A 4 -9.90 -7.06 -25.94
N ASP A 5 -10.65 -8.14 -26.20
CA ASP A 5 -12.06 -8.32 -25.83
C ASP A 5 -12.32 -8.42 -24.32
N GLU A 6 -11.39 -8.97 -23.53
CA GLU A 6 -11.60 -9.18 -22.09
C GLU A 6 -11.55 -7.87 -21.29
N TYR A 7 -10.65 -6.95 -21.67
CA TYR A 7 -10.59 -5.61 -21.06
C TYR A 7 -11.80 -4.75 -21.40
N GLY A 8 -12.45 -5.00 -22.55
CA GLY A 8 -13.70 -4.34 -22.94
C GLY A 8 -14.85 -4.59 -21.97
N LYS A 9 -14.76 -5.67 -21.16
CA LYS A 9 -15.78 -6.06 -20.17
C LYS A 9 -15.56 -5.43 -18.80
N LEU A 10 -14.43 -4.78 -18.53
CA LEU A 10 -14.12 -4.25 -17.19
C LEU A 10 -15.08 -3.15 -16.73
N GLU A 11 -15.56 -2.31 -17.63
CA GLU A 11 -16.59 -1.31 -17.30
C GLU A 11 -17.91 -1.98 -16.91
N ALA A 12 -18.36 -2.95 -17.72
CA ALA A 12 -19.55 -3.73 -17.43
C ALA A 12 -19.40 -4.49 -16.10
N TYR A 13 -18.22 -5.07 -15.84
CA TYR A 13 -17.91 -5.73 -14.58
C TYR A 13 -17.94 -4.76 -13.38
N CYS A 14 -17.33 -3.57 -13.48
CA CYS A 14 -17.41 -2.55 -12.44
C CYS A 14 -18.86 -2.14 -12.16
N ASN A 15 -19.68 -1.99 -13.20
CA ASN A 15 -21.08 -1.64 -13.05
C ASN A 15 -21.86 -2.78 -12.38
N GLU A 16 -21.67 -4.02 -12.82
CA GLU A 16 -22.33 -5.18 -12.24
C GLU A 16 -21.91 -5.40 -10.78
N LEU A 17 -20.64 -5.17 -10.44
CA LEU A 17 -20.14 -5.23 -9.08
C LEU A 17 -20.88 -4.23 -8.18
N LYS A 18 -21.06 -2.99 -8.64
CA LYS A 18 -21.81 -1.97 -7.90
C LYS A 18 -23.29 -2.30 -7.76
N LEU A 19 -23.91 -2.88 -8.81
CA LEU A 19 -25.32 -3.28 -8.79
C LEU A 19 -25.57 -4.45 -7.83
N SER A 20 -24.73 -5.49 -7.91
CA SER A 20 -24.82 -6.69 -7.07
C SER A 20 -24.37 -6.47 -5.63
N ASN A 21 -23.50 -5.49 -5.38
CA ASN A 21 -23.00 -5.15 -4.04
C ASN A 21 -23.19 -3.64 -3.75
N PRO A 22 -24.42 -3.20 -3.46
CA PRO A 22 -24.73 -1.80 -3.19
C PRO A 22 -23.81 -1.18 -2.12
N GLY A 23 -23.33 0.03 -2.39
CA GLY A 23 -22.38 0.75 -1.54
C GLY A 23 -20.91 0.41 -1.80
N SER A 24 -20.60 -0.51 -2.71
CA SER A 24 -19.20 -0.77 -3.13
C SER A 24 -18.72 0.31 -4.09
N ASP A 25 -17.44 0.66 -4.01
CA ASP A 25 -16.80 1.55 -4.97
C ASP A 25 -16.03 0.71 -5.99
N ALA A 26 -16.34 0.91 -7.26
CA ALA A 26 -15.59 0.31 -8.36
C ALA A 26 -15.48 1.31 -9.51
N SER A 27 -14.27 1.46 -10.02
CA SER A 27 -13.96 2.36 -11.12
C SER A 27 -12.95 1.72 -12.06
N VAL A 28 -13.10 2.00 -13.36
CA VAL A 28 -12.11 1.68 -14.37
C VAL A 28 -11.84 2.95 -15.18
N GLU A 29 -10.57 3.24 -15.41
CA GLU A 29 -10.10 4.37 -16.21
C GLU A 29 -9.40 3.83 -17.45
N LEU A 30 -9.76 4.40 -18.60
CA LEU A 30 -9.12 4.14 -19.88
C LEU A 30 -8.16 5.27 -20.23
N SER A 31 -7.19 5.00 -21.09
CA SER A 31 -6.27 6.03 -21.59
C SER A 31 -7.00 7.03 -22.49
N GLY A 32 -7.03 8.31 -22.09
CA GLY A 32 -7.60 9.40 -22.90
C GLY A 32 -6.91 9.53 -24.27
N GLU A 33 -5.58 9.49 -24.30
CA GLU A 33 -4.78 9.56 -25.54
C GLU A 33 -5.14 8.43 -26.53
N ALA A 34 -5.47 7.24 -26.01
CA ALA A 34 -5.90 6.13 -26.85
C ALA A 34 -7.33 6.36 -27.35
N LEU A 35 -8.23 6.85 -26.48
CA LEU A 35 -9.61 7.14 -26.84
C LEU A 35 -9.70 8.20 -27.94
N ASP A 36 -8.86 9.23 -27.89
CA ASP A 36 -8.76 10.27 -28.93
C ASP A 36 -8.36 9.68 -30.30
N GLN A 37 -7.69 8.53 -30.30
CA GLN A 37 -7.30 7.78 -31.49
C GLN A 37 -8.31 6.65 -31.84
N GLY A 38 -9.49 6.65 -31.22
CA GLY A 38 -10.52 5.62 -31.41
C GLY A 38 -10.17 4.27 -30.81
N ARG A 39 -9.16 4.19 -29.92
CA ARG A 39 -8.70 2.95 -29.28
C ARG A 39 -9.08 2.91 -27.81
N ARG A 40 -9.49 1.75 -27.33
CA ARG A 40 -9.78 1.54 -25.90
C ARG A 40 -8.61 0.82 -25.25
N VAL A 41 -7.90 1.52 -24.38
CA VAL A 41 -6.74 0.97 -23.67
C VAL A 41 -6.96 1.13 -22.18
N PHE A 42 -6.88 0.02 -21.46
CA PHE A 42 -6.94 -0.01 -20.01
C PHE A 42 -5.80 0.78 -19.39
N ARG A 43 -6.09 1.62 -18.40
CA ARG A 43 -5.08 2.41 -17.66
C ARG A 43 -5.00 2.01 -16.20
N ARG A 44 -6.15 1.99 -15.51
CA ARG A 44 -6.23 1.58 -14.09
C ARG A 44 -7.63 1.20 -13.67
N MET A 45 -7.75 0.43 -12.59
CA MET A 45 -9.01 0.04 -11.97
C MET A 45 -8.88 0.07 -10.46
N TYR A 46 -9.97 0.40 -9.77
CA TYR A 46 -10.10 0.41 -8.32
C TYR A 46 -11.33 -0.42 -7.92
N ILE A 47 -11.22 -1.16 -6.83
CA ILE A 47 -12.34 -1.87 -6.20
C ILE A 47 -12.21 -1.78 -4.68
N CYS A 48 -13.30 -1.40 -4.02
CA CYS A 48 -13.49 -1.50 -2.57
C CYS A 48 -14.92 -1.92 -2.27
N PHE A 49 -15.09 -3.12 -1.71
CA PHE A 49 -16.41 -3.67 -1.41
C PHE A 49 -17.04 -2.99 -0.19
N ASN A 50 -18.35 -2.80 -0.23
CA ASN A 50 -19.10 -2.23 0.90
C ASN A 50 -18.86 -3.02 2.20
N ALA A 51 -18.86 -4.36 2.12
CA ALA A 51 -18.58 -5.22 3.26
C ALA A 51 -17.20 -4.95 3.88
N SER A 52 -16.17 -4.71 3.07
CA SER A 52 -14.85 -4.33 3.55
C SER A 52 -14.85 -2.95 4.23
N LYS A 53 -15.55 -1.96 3.66
CA LYS A 53 -15.66 -0.62 4.27
C LYS A 53 -16.31 -0.69 5.64
N VAL A 54 -17.46 -1.37 5.72
CA VAL A 54 -18.23 -1.52 6.97
C VAL A 54 -17.46 -2.34 7.99
N GLY A 55 -16.88 -3.48 7.59
CA GLY A 55 -16.11 -4.34 8.47
C GLY A 55 -14.89 -3.62 9.07
N TRP A 56 -14.20 -2.80 8.27
CA TRP A 56 -13.08 -2.02 8.78
C TRP A 56 -13.51 -0.95 9.78
N LYS A 57 -14.54 -0.16 9.45
CA LYS A 57 -15.04 0.91 10.33
C LYS A 57 -15.58 0.40 11.66
N LEU A 58 -16.18 -0.80 11.68
CA LEU A 58 -16.83 -1.35 12.88
C LEU A 58 -15.92 -2.23 13.72
N GLY A 59 -14.93 -2.91 13.14
CA GLY A 59 -14.21 -3.99 13.82
C GLY A 59 -12.69 -4.01 13.63
N CYS A 60 -12.13 -3.19 12.73
CA CYS A 60 -10.69 -3.14 12.54
C CYS A 60 -10.04 -2.05 13.39
N ARG A 61 -8.74 -2.26 13.66
CA ARG A 61 -7.87 -1.21 14.19
C ARG A 61 -7.76 -0.08 13.16
N PRO A 62 -7.56 1.18 13.60
CA PRO A 62 -7.33 2.32 12.71
C PRO A 62 -5.93 2.28 12.07
N PHE A 63 -5.70 1.23 11.29
CA PHE A 63 -4.43 0.90 10.66
C PHE A 63 -4.69 0.45 9.22
N ILE A 64 -3.85 0.91 8.30
CA ILE A 64 -3.86 0.49 6.91
C ILE A 64 -2.44 0.19 6.45
N GLY A 65 -2.21 -1.05 6.01
CA GLY A 65 -1.04 -1.47 5.25
C GLY A 65 -1.24 -1.23 3.75
N LEU A 66 -0.25 -0.65 3.09
CA LEU A 66 -0.20 -0.44 1.64
C LEU A 66 0.98 -1.19 1.03
N ASP A 67 0.73 -1.94 -0.03
CA ASP A 67 1.77 -2.68 -0.76
C ASP A 67 1.43 -2.84 -2.24
N GLY A 68 2.48 -2.97 -3.06
CA GLY A 68 2.41 -3.15 -4.50
C GLY A 68 3.04 -4.48 -4.93
N ALA A 69 2.34 -5.25 -5.77
CA ALA A 69 2.83 -6.51 -6.30
C ALA A 69 2.83 -6.52 -7.83
N PHE A 70 3.93 -6.98 -8.43
CA PHE A 70 4.00 -7.19 -9.89
C PHE A 70 3.11 -8.35 -10.31
N LEU A 71 2.19 -8.08 -11.24
CA LEU A 71 1.38 -9.11 -11.86
C LEU A 71 2.22 -9.92 -12.85
N LYS A 72 2.19 -11.24 -12.69
CA LYS A 72 2.82 -12.20 -13.61
C LYS A 72 1.77 -12.71 -14.59
N GLY A 73 2.07 -12.65 -15.88
CA GLY A 73 1.17 -13.15 -16.91
C GLY A 73 1.31 -12.41 -18.23
N LYS A 74 0.33 -12.64 -19.11
CA LYS A 74 0.26 -11.98 -20.42
C LYS A 74 -0.02 -10.48 -20.29
N ALA A 75 -0.87 -10.12 -19.32
CA ALA A 75 -1.06 -8.75 -18.90
C ALA A 75 -0.11 -8.47 -17.73
N ARG A 76 0.88 -7.59 -17.98
CA ARG A 76 1.75 -7.05 -16.94
C ARG A 76 1.04 -5.90 -16.24
N GLY A 77 1.54 -5.51 -15.08
CA GLY A 77 1.03 -4.39 -14.32
C GLY A 77 1.36 -4.54 -12.85
N ILE A 78 0.77 -3.68 -12.04
CA ILE A 78 0.94 -3.64 -10.60
C ILE A 78 -0.43 -3.78 -9.95
N LEU A 79 -0.54 -4.73 -9.03
CA LEU A 79 -1.63 -4.82 -8.08
C LEU A 79 -1.25 -4.03 -6.84
N LEU A 80 -1.87 -2.88 -6.65
CA LEU A 80 -1.81 -2.11 -5.42
C LEU A 80 -2.87 -2.65 -4.47
N THR A 81 -2.52 -2.78 -3.20
CA THR A 81 -3.40 -3.35 -2.19
C THR A 81 -3.42 -2.48 -0.94
N ALA A 82 -4.60 -2.41 -0.33
CA ALA A 82 -4.80 -1.86 0.99
C ALA A 82 -5.38 -2.95 1.90
N VAL A 83 -4.76 -3.14 3.06
CA VAL A 83 -5.18 -4.10 4.08
C VAL A 83 -5.28 -3.42 5.44
N GLY A 84 -6.30 -3.76 6.21
CA GLY A 84 -6.42 -3.40 7.62
C GLY A 84 -5.92 -4.52 8.51
N LEU A 85 -6.01 -4.27 9.81
CA LEU A 85 -5.86 -5.30 10.85
C LEU A 85 -7.15 -5.38 11.64
N ASP A 86 -7.71 -6.58 11.75
CA ASP A 86 -8.87 -6.81 12.60
C ASP A 86 -8.48 -6.83 14.10
N ALA A 87 -9.48 -6.98 14.97
CA ALA A 87 -9.27 -7.06 16.42
C ALA A 87 -8.40 -8.27 16.85
N ASN A 88 -8.26 -9.29 16.00
CA ASN A 88 -7.48 -10.50 16.22
C ASN A 88 -6.09 -10.45 15.54
N ASP A 89 -5.62 -9.26 15.17
CA ASP A 89 -4.34 -9.03 14.49
C ASP A 89 -4.19 -9.78 13.15
N SER A 90 -5.33 -10.14 12.53
CA SER A 90 -5.36 -10.77 11.23
C SER A 90 -5.51 -9.73 10.12
N MET A 91 -4.92 -10.03 8.95
CA MET A 91 -5.01 -9.15 7.78
C MET A 91 -6.45 -9.12 7.26
N PHE A 92 -7.00 -7.92 7.11
CA PHE A 92 -8.34 -7.69 6.61
C PHE A 92 -8.29 -6.95 5.26
N PRO A 93 -8.74 -7.54 4.14
CA PRO A 93 -8.63 -6.89 2.83
C PRO A 93 -9.59 -5.70 2.68
N LEU A 94 -9.07 -4.54 2.27
CA LEU A 94 -9.85 -3.30 2.13
C LEU A 94 -10.17 -2.97 0.68
N ALA A 95 -9.12 -2.79 -0.11
CA ALA A 95 -9.25 -2.34 -1.48
C ALA A 95 -8.08 -2.83 -2.32
N ILE A 96 -8.32 -2.92 -3.63
CA ILE A 96 -7.29 -3.22 -4.62
C ILE A 96 -7.35 -2.19 -5.74
N ALA A 97 -6.19 -1.96 -6.37
CA ALA A 97 -6.11 -1.29 -7.64
C ALA A 97 -5.19 -2.01 -8.60
N LEU A 98 -5.62 -2.09 -9.86
CA LEU A 98 -4.80 -2.58 -10.96
C LEU A 98 -4.29 -1.36 -11.71
N THR A 99 -2.98 -1.26 -11.91
CA THR A 99 -2.36 -0.13 -12.61
C THR A 99 -1.27 -0.61 -13.55
N GLU A 100 -0.96 0.16 -14.58
CA GLU A 100 0.11 -0.21 -15.53
C GLU A 100 1.51 -0.17 -14.89
N LYS A 101 1.74 0.78 -13.96
CA LYS A 101 3.04 1.09 -13.38
C LYS A 101 2.91 1.62 -11.96
N GLU A 102 3.94 1.37 -11.16
CA GLU A 102 4.03 1.87 -9.79
C GLU A 102 4.63 3.27 -9.80
N THR A 103 3.77 4.29 -9.90
CA THR A 103 4.15 5.70 -9.97
C THR A 103 3.47 6.49 -8.86
N THR A 104 4.03 7.64 -8.49
CA THR A 104 3.38 8.57 -7.55
C THR A 104 1.96 8.90 -7.99
N VAL A 105 1.74 9.16 -9.28
CA VAL A 105 0.41 9.48 -9.83
C VAL A 105 -0.61 8.35 -9.59
N ASN A 106 -0.20 7.09 -9.74
CA ASN A 106 -1.07 5.94 -9.52
C ASN A 106 -1.31 5.67 -8.04
N TRP A 107 -0.29 5.87 -7.19
CA TRP A 107 -0.44 5.80 -5.74
C TRP A 107 -1.35 6.90 -5.20
N THR A 108 -1.16 8.16 -5.61
CA THR A 108 -2.00 9.30 -5.23
C THR A 108 -3.46 9.03 -5.60
N TRP A 109 -3.71 8.55 -6.82
CA TRP A 109 -5.05 8.19 -7.26
C TRP A 109 -5.66 7.05 -6.42
N PHE A 110 -4.90 5.99 -6.12
CA PHE A 110 -5.37 4.89 -5.29
C PHE A 110 -5.71 5.35 -3.88
N ILE A 111 -4.86 6.18 -3.26
CA ILE A 111 -5.05 6.68 -1.90
C ILE A 111 -6.22 7.68 -1.86
N GLN A 112 -6.44 8.48 -2.91
CA GLN A 112 -7.62 9.34 -3.02
C GLN A 112 -8.92 8.53 -3.00
N TRP A 113 -8.98 7.44 -3.78
CA TRP A 113 -10.10 6.51 -3.75
C TRP A 113 -10.28 5.87 -2.38
N LEU A 114 -9.19 5.42 -1.76
CA LEU A 114 -9.20 4.80 -0.44
C LEU A 114 -9.67 5.77 0.65
N ARG A 115 -9.20 7.02 0.61
CA ARG A 115 -9.61 8.12 1.49
C ARG A 115 -11.11 8.34 1.41
N SER A 116 -11.66 8.41 0.20
CA SER A 116 -13.10 8.56 0.00
C SER A 116 -13.90 7.33 0.42
N SER A 117 -13.41 6.12 0.12
CA SER A 117 -14.14 4.88 0.40
C SER A 117 -14.25 4.58 1.89
N LEU A 118 -13.22 4.95 2.66
CA LEU A 118 -13.13 4.68 4.09
C LEU A 118 -13.41 5.90 4.97
N ASP A 119 -13.79 7.04 4.39
CA ASP A 119 -14.01 8.32 5.09
C ASP A 119 -12.82 8.71 5.99
N LEU A 120 -11.60 8.70 5.42
CA LEU A 120 -10.36 8.91 6.20
C LEU A 120 -10.07 10.37 6.52
N ASP A 121 -10.89 11.32 6.05
CA ASP A 121 -10.65 12.75 6.16
C ASP A 121 -9.22 13.13 5.72
N ASP A 122 -8.44 13.79 6.57
CA ASP A 122 -7.06 14.20 6.33
C ASP A 122 -6.02 13.19 6.87
N GLY A 123 -6.49 12.02 7.31
CA GLY A 123 -5.67 10.94 7.85
C GLY A 123 -5.39 11.01 9.35
N GLY A 124 -5.82 12.06 10.07
CA GLY A 124 -5.44 12.29 11.47
C GLY A 124 -5.82 11.19 12.48
N ARG A 125 -6.64 10.22 12.07
CA ARG A 125 -7.12 9.10 12.90
C ARG A 125 -6.64 7.73 12.46
N VAL A 126 -5.72 7.65 11.49
CA VAL A 126 -5.24 6.36 10.95
C VAL A 126 -3.72 6.30 10.91
N THR A 127 -3.17 5.13 11.24
CA THR A 127 -1.77 4.82 10.98
C THR A 127 -1.63 4.14 9.63
N ILE A 128 -0.78 4.67 8.76
CA ILE A 128 -0.42 4.05 7.48
C ILE A 128 0.90 3.31 7.64
N MET A 129 0.98 2.07 7.18
CA MET A 129 2.25 1.37 7.01
C MET A 129 2.48 1.05 5.55
N SER A 130 3.63 1.41 5.01
CA SER A 130 3.99 1.10 3.63
C SER A 130 5.41 0.57 3.50
N ASP A 131 5.80 0.18 2.29
CA ASP A 131 7.20 0.02 1.94
C ASP A 131 7.94 1.38 1.84
N MET A 132 9.20 1.34 1.38
CA MET A 132 10.05 2.53 1.22
C MET A 132 10.01 3.12 -0.20
N GLN A 133 8.99 2.81 -1.00
CA GLN A 133 8.90 3.28 -2.36
C GLN A 133 8.59 4.79 -2.37
N LYS A 134 9.49 5.59 -2.96
CA LYS A 134 9.43 7.06 -2.89
C LYS A 134 8.10 7.63 -3.38
N GLY A 135 7.49 7.01 -4.40
CA GLY A 135 6.22 7.46 -4.94
C GLY A 135 5.06 7.28 -3.95
N LEU A 136 5.03 6.15 -3.24
CA LEU A 136 4.07 5.87 -2.19
C LEU A 136 4.22 6.82 -0.99
N LEU A 137 5.45 7.07 -0.54
CA LEU A 137 5.71 8.01 0.57
C LEU A 137 5.17 9.40 0.25
N GLN A 138 5.46 9.91 -0.95
CA GLN A 138 4.94 11.21 -1.40
C GLN A 138 3.41 11.21 -1.47
N ALA A 139 2.82 10.17 -2.05
CA ALA A 139 1.37 10.08 -2.23
C ALA A 139 0.60 10.04 -0.89
N VAL A 140 1.12 9.35 0.12
CA VAL A 140 0.53 9.36 1.48
C VAL A 140 0.62 10.77 2.07
N SER A 141 1.79 11.41 2.00
CA SER A 141 1.99 12.76 2.52
C SER A 141 1.07 13.80 1.85
N ASP A 142 0.78 13.65 0.57
CA ASP A 142 -0.06 14.58 -0.19
C ASP A 142 -1.56 14.39 0.12
N VAL A 143 -2.02 13.14 0.26
CA VAL A 143 -3.45 12.82 0.34
C VAL A 143 -3.95 12.70 1.79
N LEU A 144 -3.10 12.22 2.70
CA LEU A 144 -3.37 11.96 4.11
C LEU A 144 -2.29 12.62 5.00
N PRO A 145 -2.16 13.95 4.98
CA PRO A 145 -1.03 14.66 5.58
C PRO A 145 -0.89 14.50 7.10
N PHE A 146 -1.99 14.17 7.80
CA PHE A 146 -1.97 13.97 9.25
C PHE A 146 -1.95 12.50 9.67
N ALA A 147 -1.91 11.57 8.71
CA ALA A 147 -1.75 10.16 9.04
C ALA A 147 -0.35 9.89 9.62
N GLU A 148 -0.31 9.06 10.66
CA GLU A 148 0.96 8.58 11.15
C GLU A 148 1.54 7.56 10.16
N HIS A 149 2.62 7.93 9.48
CA HIS A 149 3.24 7.08 8.48
C HIS A 149 4.41 6.27 9.05
N ARG A 150 4.26 4.94 9.06
CA ARG A 150 5.29 3.98 9.46
C ARG A 150 5.85 3.25 8.24
N LEU A 151 7.13 2.88 8.31
CA LEU A 151 7.77 2.05 7.31
C LEU A 151 7.74 0.58 7.72
N CYS A 152 7.44 -0.30 6.77
CA CYS A 152 7.46 -1.74 6.97
C CYS A 152 8.89 -2.20 7.31
N ALA A 153 9.09 -2.66 8.54
CA ALA A 153 10.40 -3.10 9.04
C ALA A 153 11.05 -4.18 8.16
N ARG A 154 10.23 -5.05 7.53
CA ARG A 154 10.70 -6.07 6.59
C ARG A 154 11.37 -5.43 5.36
N HIS A 155 10.76 -4.39 4.79
CA HIS A 155 11.29 -3.67 3.63
C HIS A 155 12.50 -2.82 4.00
N VAL A 156 12.46 -2.15 5.16
CA VAL A 156 13.63 -1.44 5.70
C VAL A 156 14.80 -2.40 5.87
N TYR A 157 14.59 -3.56 6.48
CA TYR A 157 15.62 -4.60 6.60
C TYR A 157 16.10 -5.11 5.25
N ALA A 158 15.21 -5.37 4.29
CA ALA A 158 15.59 -5.86 2.96
C ALA A 158 16.52 -4.88 2.24
N ASN A 159 16.32 -3.57 2.39
CA ASN A 159 17.23 -2.56 1.85
C ASN A 159 18.51 -2.42 2.68
N TRP A 160 18.40 -2.39 4.00
CA TRP A 160 19.52 -2.27 4.93
C TRP A 160 20.51 -3.45 4.82
N SER A 161 19.98 -4.67 4.68
CA SER A 161 20.75 -5.92 4.57
C SER A 161 21.52 -6.08 3.26
N LYS A 162 21.25 -5.24 2.25
CA LYS A 162 22.11 -5.16 1.05
C LYS A 162 23.52 -4.71 1.41
N ARG A 163 23.64 -3.78 2.38
CA ARG A 163 24.91 -3.21 2.85
C ARG A 163 25.43 -3.91 4.11
N TRP A 164 24.54 -4.30 5.02
CA TRP A 164 24.90 -4.85 6.33
C TRP A 164 24.33 -6.25 6.51
N ARG A 165 25.16 -7.28 6.24
CA ARG A 165 24.76 -8.69 6.28
C ARG A 165 25.20 -9.36 7.56
N GLY A 166 24.37 -10.27 8.08
CA GLY A 166 24.73 -11.14 9.21
C GLY A 166 23.51 -11.49 10.06
N ASN A 167 23.47 -12.73 10.57
CA ASN A 167 22.36 -13.19 11.39
C ASN A 167 22.23 -12.41 12.72
N GLU A 168 23.36 -12.06 13.33
CA GLU A 168 23.36 -11.24 14.55
C GLU A 168 22.85 -9.82 14.29
N LEU A 169 23.29 -9.20 13.20
CA LEU A 169 22.80 -7.90 12.74
C LEU A 169 21.28 -7.93 12.43
N LYS A 170 20.80 -9.01 11.80
CA LYS A 170 19.37 -9.24 11.59
C LYS A 170 18.60 -9.28 12.90
N LYS A 171 19.04 -10.11 13.86
CA LYS A 171 18.38 -10.23 15.17
C LYS A 171 18.30 -8.87 15.86
N LYS A 172 19.42 -8.14 15.94
CA LYS A 172 19.48 -6.81 16.58
C LYS A 172 18.61 -5.78 15.88
N PHE A 173 18.57 -5.78 14.55
CA PHE A 173 17.66 -4.93 13.78
C PHE A 173 16.20 -5.17 14.18
N PHE A 174 15.75 -6.43 14.20
CA PHE A 174 14.37 -6.75 14.58
C PHE A 174 14.08 -6.51 16.06
N SER A 175 15.07 -6.66 16.96
CA SER A 175 14.93 -6.22 18.36
C SER A 175 14.63 -4.72 18.45
N CYS A 176 15.29 -3.89 17.63
CA CYS A 176 14.97 -2.47 17.54
C CYS A 176 13.54 -2.26 17.04
N ALA A 177 13.18 -2.91 15.92
CA ALA A 177 11.85 -2.76 15.31
C ALA A 177 10.68 -3.21 16.22
N TRP A 178 10.91 -4.19 17.09
CA TRP A 178 9.91 -4.71 18.05
C TRP A 178 9.90 -3.98 19.40
N SER A 179 10.71 -2.93 19.55
CA SER A 179 10.71 -2.17 20.81
C SER A 179 9.38 -1.43 20.99
N THR A 180 8.75 -1.61 22.15
CA THR A 180 7.42 -1.05 22.43
C THR A 180 7.49 0.35 23.05
N TYR A 181 8.66 0.79 23.47
CA TYR A 181 8.93 2.12 24.02
C TYR A 181 10.35 2.61 23.68
N LYS A 182 10.58 3.90 23.87
CA LYS A 182 11.77 4.61 23.37
C LYS A 182 13.07 4.15 24.03
N GLU A 183 13.05 3.90 25.33
CA GLU A 183 14.21 3.49 26.11
C GLU A 183 14.69 2.10 25.66
N GLN A 184 13.76 1.14 25.51
CA GLN A 184 14.08 -0.17 24.95
C GLN A 184 14.62 -0.08 23.52
N PHE A 185 14.03 0.78 22.68
CA PHE A 185 14.55 1.03 21.35
C PHE A 185 16.00 1.51 21.41
N ASN A 186 16.29 2.51 22.24
CA ASN A 186 17.64 3.07 22.40
C ASN A 186 18.65 2.03 22.92
N ASP A 187 18.24 1.15 23.82
CA ASP A 187 19.12 0.10 24.35
C ASP A 187 19.40 -0.98 23.32
N ASN A 188 18.38 -1.39 22.57
CA ASN A 188 18.55 -2.29 21.42
C ASN A 188 19.43 -1.65 20.33
N LEU A 189 19.32 -0.34 20.16
CA LEU A 189 20.12 0.41 19.20
C LEU A 189 21.60 0.42 19.58
N LYS A 190 21.92 0.75 20.83
CA LYS A 190 23.30 0.65 21.35
C LYS A 190 23.83 -0.77 21.21
N ALA A 191 22.99 -1.79 21.40
CA ALA A 191 23.39 -3.18 21.22
C ALA A 191 23.66 -3.54 19.76
N LEU A 192 22.96 -2.93 18.80
CA LEU A 192 23.24 -3.06 17.37
C LEU A 192 24.56 -2.37 16.99
N GLU A 193 24.83 -1.18 17.51
CA GLU A 193 26.07 -0.42 17.29
C GLU A 193 27.30 -1.21 17.74
N LYS A 194 27.25 -1.85 18.92
CA LYS A 194 28.34 -2.71 19.41
C LYS A 194 28.71 -3.85 18.46
N VAL A 195 27.77 -4.32 17.64
CA VAL A 195 28.03 -5.38 16.63
C VAL A 195 28.72 -4.79 15.40
N ASN A 196 28.36 -3.56 15.00
CA ASN A 196 29.00 -2.86 13.90
C ASN A 196 28.77 -1.34 13.99
N ASN A 197 29.84 -0.61 14.33
CA ASN A 197 29.83 0.84 14.51
C ASN A 197 29.47 1.64 13.24
N ASN A 198 29.59 1.05 12.05
CA ASN A 198 29.35 1.75 10.78
C ASN A 198 27.89 1.68 10.30
N VAL A 199 27.01 0.99 11.03
CA VAL A 199 25.59 0.79 10.67
C VAL A 199 24.82 2.12 10.57
N TYR A 200 25.26 3.15 11.28
CA TYR A 200 24.68 4.51 11.31
C TYR A 200 25.41 5.55 10.45
N GLY A 201 26.50 5.16 9.76
CA GLY A 201 27.34 6.06 8.96
C GLY A 201 26.70 6.47 7.64
N GLY A 202 25.72 7.37 7.70
CA GLY A 202 25.00 7.91 6.54
C GLY A 202 23.98 8.99 6.92
N ARG A 203 24.41 10.02 7.66
CA ARG A 203 23.78 11.34 7.61
C ARG A 203 24.72 12.28 6.86
N GLN A 204 24.44 12.49 5.58
CA GLN A 204 24.57 13.77 4.89
C GLN A 204 23.33 13.92 4.04
#